data_AF-A0A925J2M2-F1
#
_entry.id   AF-A0A925J2M2-F1
#
_cell.length_a   1.000
_cell.length_b   1.000
_cell.length_c   1.000
_cell.angle_alpha   90.00
_cell.angle_beta   90.00
_cell.angle_gamma   90.00
#
_symmetry.space_group_name_H-M   'P 1'
#
loop_
_entity.id
_entity.type
_entity.pdbx_description
1 polymer ?
#
loop_
_entity_poly.entity_id
_entity_poly.type
_entity_poly.pdbx_seq_one_letter_code
_entity_poly.pdbx_strand_id
1 'polypeptide(L)'
;MPLEARGHDVPRRGVRPRLVLLLLMLGLTATSSFVGCSDAPLIDAGPMGPYLEPGDMQQLDAQGAHLLDVLQSYRREHGRFPATFAEAGLQPMDTGTRFGPWRWRIPTDMSTYVLEVGDYGRSQFTIHWSERTQAWSLDM
;
A
#
# COMPACT_ATOMS: atom_id res chain seq x y z
N MET A 1 -20.98 12.83 -45.16
CA MET A 1 -21.85 11.69 -45.50
C MET A 1 -21.58 10.58 -44.50
N PRO A 2 -22.63 9.98 -43.90
CA PRO A 2 -22.52 9.02 -42.80
C PRO A 2 -22.33 7.59 -43.32
N LEU A 3 -21.72 6.71 -42.52
CA LEU A 3 -21.82 5.27 -42.70
C LEU A 3 -21.95 4.61 -41.33
N GLU A 4 -23.19 4.21 -41.07
CA GLU A 4 -23.61 3.31 -40.01
C GLU A 4 -23.11 1.88 -40.27
N ALA A 5 -22.78 1.14 -39.21
CA ALA A 5 -23.01 -0.31 -39.06
C ALA A 5 -22.72 -0.68 -37.59
N ARG A 6 -23.74 -0.97 -36.76
CA ARG A 6 -24.27 -2.33 -36.48
C ARG A 6 -23.11 -3.31 -36.21
N GLY A 7 -22.85 -3.75 -34.98
CA GLY A 7 -23.77 -4.43 -34.07
C GLY A 7 -23.39 -5.92 -34.07
N HIS A 8 -22.98 -6.47 -32.94
CA HIS A 8 -23.05 -7.92 -32.70
C HIS A 8 -22.97 -8.23 -31.21
N ASP A 9 -24.15 -8.53 -30.68
CA ASP A 9 -24.40 -9.20 -29.42
C ASP A 9 -23.99 -10.67 -29.56
N VAL A 10 -23.25 -11.21 -28.58
CA VAL A 10 -23.05 -12.66 -28.42
C VAL A 10 -23.09 -13.00 -26.93
N PRO A 11 -24.19 -13.57 -26.42
CA PRO A 11 -24.20 -14.20 -25.11
C PRO A 11 -23.73 -15.65 -25.22
N ARG A 12 -22.67 -16.02 -24.48
CA ARG A 12 -22.36 -17.44 -24.26
C ARG A 12 -22.72 -17.85 -22.83
N ARG A 13 -23.90 -18.46 -22.73
CA ARG A 13 -24.32 -19.28 -21.59
C ARG A 13 -23.42 -20.53 -21.49
N GLY A 14 -23.04 -20.83 -20.25
CA GLY A 14 -23.30 -22.14 -19.64
C GLY A 14 -22.30 -23.25 -19.93
N VAL A 15 -21.43 -23.52 -18.95
CA VAL A 15 -21.08 -24.89 -18.53
C VAL A 15 -20.77 -24.90 -17.02
N ARG A 16 -21.73 -25.40 -16.22
CA ARG A 16 -21.48 -26.24 -15.04
C ARG A 16 -22.05 -27.62 -15.45
N PRO A 17 -21.51 -28.80 -15.04
CA PRO A 17 -21.23 -29.15 -13.64
C PRO A 17 -20.11 -30.21 -13.42
N ARG A 18 -19.90 -30.57 -12.14
CA ARG A 18 -19.40 -31.85 -11.55
C ARG A 18 -18.49 -31.49 -10.36
N LEU A 19 -19.01 -31.37 -9.14
CA LEU A 19 -19.39 -32.46 -8.22
C LEU A 19 -18.22 -33.42 -8.00
N VAL A 20 -17.37 -33.11 -7.02
CA VAL A 20 -16.51 -34.09 -6.35
C VAL A 20 -16.85 -34.01 -4.87
N LEU A 21 -17.68 -34.96 -4.48
CA LEU A 21 -17.98 -35.34 -3.11
C LEU A 21 -16.78 -36.15 -2.61
N LEU A 22 -16.09 -35.68 -1.56
CA LEU A 22 -15.21 -36.54 -0.78
C LEU A 22 -15.59 -36.40 0.70
N LEU A 23 -16.48 -37.30 1.12
CA LEU A 23 -16.71 -37.62 2.52
C LEU A 23 -15.53 -38.46 3.01
N LEU A 24 -14.78 -37.96 4.00
CA LEU A 24 -13.97 -38.82 4.86
C LEU A 24 -14.42 -38.58 6.31
N MET A 25 -15.32 -39.45 6.76
CA MET A 25 -15.63 -39.68 8.17
C MET A 25 -14.58 -40.62 8.73
N LEU A 26 -13.83 -40.20 9.73
CA LEU A 26 -13.28 -41.10 10.74
C LEU A 26 -12.97 -40.29 11.99
N GLY A 27 -13.83 -40.46 12.98
CA GLY A 27 -13.63 -39.95 14.33
C GLY A 27 -12.54 -40.74 15.06
N LEU A 28 -11.80 -40.03 15.91
CA LEU A 28 -11.09 -40.63 17.02
C LEU A 28 -11.30 -39.73 18.25
N THR A 29 -12.14 -40.20 19.17
CA THR A 29 -12.22 -39.71 20.54
C THR A 29 -11.03 -40.25 21.33
N ALA A 30 -10.22 -39.37 21.91
CA ALA A 30 -9.41 -39.69 23.07
C ALA A 30 -9.26 -38.44 23.94
N THR A 31 -9.97 -38.45 25.06
CA THR A 31 -9.79 -37.55 26.21
C THR A 31 -8.40 -37.72 26.81
N SER A 32 -7.72 -36.62 27.13
CA SER A 32 -7.14 -36.39 28.46
C SER A 32 -6.44 -35.04 28.53
N SER A 33 -6.78 -34.34 29.61
CA SER A 33 -6.31 -33.04 30.05
C SER A 33 -4.79 -32.97 30.21
N PHE A 34 -4.17 -31.87 29.80
CA PHE A 34 -2.97 -31.36 30.44
C PHE A 34 -3.09 -29.87 30.68
N VAL A 35 -2.92 -29.53 31.95
CA VAL A 35 -2.73 -28.18 32.48
C VAL A 35 -1.47 -27.60 31.87
N GLY A 36 -1.60 -26.38 31.34
CA GLY A 36 -0.48 -25.52 30.99
C GLY A 36 -0.93 -24.08 31.12
N CYS A 37 -1.03 -23.57 32.36
CA CYS A 37 -0.78 -22.16 32.59
C CYS A 37 0.71 -21.95 32.31
N SER A 38 1.06 -21.75 31.04
CA SER A 38 2.38 -21.25 30.69
C SER A 38 2.33 -19.76 30.92
N ASP A 39 3.03 -19.33 31.97
CA ASP A 39 3.60 -17.99 32.11
C ASP A 39 4.25 -17.59 30.78
N ALA A 40 3.51 -16.89 29.93
CA ALA A 40 4.14 -16.11 28.88
C ALA A 40 4.80 -14.93 29.63
N PRO A 41 6.13 -14.76 29.57
CA PRO A 41 6.73 -13.53 30.04
C PRO A 41 6.02 -12.39 29.32
N LEU A 42 5.63 -11.37 30.09
CA LEU A 42 5.19 -10.08 29.57
C LEU A 42 6.26 -9.68 28.55
N ILE A 43 6.00 -9.92 27.26
CA ILE A 43 6.88 -9.48 26.20
C ILE A 43 6.93 -7.98 26.42
N ASP A 44 8.10 -7.50 26.83
CA ASP A 44 8.47 -6.11 26.82
C ASP A 44 8.23 -5.67 25.38
N ALA A 45 7.02 -5.18 25.13
CA ALA A 45 6.63 -4.58 23.88
C ALA A 45 7.50 -3.33 23.84
N GLY A 46 8.70 -3.50 23.27
CA GLY A 46 9.66 -2.43 23.10
C GLY A 46 8.95 -1.19 22.54
N PRO A 47 9.49 0.00 22.78
CA PRO A 47 8.76 1.25 22.60
C PRO A 47 8.01 1.24 21.28
N MET A 48 6.67 1.24 21.37
CA MET A 48 5.83 1.48 20.21
C MET A 48 6.38 2.74 19.54
N GLY A 49 6.61 2.68 18.22
CA GLY A 49 7.28 3.75 17.50
C GLY A 49 6.57 5.10 17.68
N PRO A 50 7.19 6.20 17.20
CA PRO A 50 6.64 7.53 17.43
C PRO A 50 5.18 7.58 16.94
N TYR A 51 4.27 7.88 17.87
CA TYR A 51 2.88 8.12 17.54
C TYR A 51 2.74 9.39 16.71
N LEU A 52 1.79 9.36 15.79
CA LEU A 52 1.41 10.50 14.97
C LEU A 52 0.72 11.55 15.85
N GLU A 53 1.39 12.67 16.12
CA GLU A 53 0.83 13.82 16.81
C GLU A 53 0.13 14.74 15.79
N PRO A 54 -0.85 15.57 16.22
CA PRO A 54 -1.55 16.48 15.32
C PRO A 54 -0.62 17.40 14.50
N GLY A 55 0.50 17.83 15.07
CA GLY A 55 1.49 18.68 14.39
C GLY A 55 2.29 17.94 13.30
N ASP A 56 2.44 16.62 13.42
CA ASP A 56 3.19 15.83 12.42
C ASP A 56 2.46 15.79 11.10
N MET A 57 1.13 15.66 11.12
CA MET A 57 0.34 15.61 9.89
C MET A 57 0.52 16.87 9.06
N GLN A 58 0.58 18.03 9.70
CA GLN A 58 0.82 19.29 9.01
C GLN A 58 2.23 19.36 8.41
N GLN A 59 3.24 18.84 9.12
CA GLN A 59 4.61 18.78 8.61
C GLN A 59 4.75 17.79 7.44
N LEU A 60 4.16 16.60 7.57
CA LEU A 60 4.17 15.57 6.53
C LEU A 60 3.40 16.02 5.29
N ASP A 61 2.26 16.70 5.44
CA ASP A 61 1.52 17.27 4.32
C ASP A 61 2.35 18.35 3.59
N ALA A 62 2.95 19.29 4.34
CA ALA A 62 3.79 20.33 3.75
C ALA A 62 5.02 19.76 3.02
N GLN A 63 5.73 18.81 3.63
CA GLN A 63 6.89 18.16 3.02
C GLN A 63 6.48 17.29 1.81
N GLY A 64 5.41 16.51 1.95
CA GLY A 64 4.86 15.69 0.88
C GLY A 64 4.43 16.51 -0.33
N ALA A 65 3.77 17.65 -0.10
CA ALA A 65 3.38 18.60 -1.15
C ALA A 65 4.60 19.19 -1.87
N HIS A 66 5.65 19.57 -1.14
CA HIS A 66 6.90 20.05 -1.74
C HIS A 66 7.55 19.00 -2.64
N LEU A 67 7.72 17.77 -2.14
CA LEU A 67 8.29 16.67 -2.92
C LEU A 67 7.45 16.38 -4.17
N LEU A 68 6.13 16.36 -4.02
CA LEU A 68 5.21 16.12 -5.14
C LEU A 68 5.33 17.20 -6.22
N ASP A 69 5.47 18.48 -5.86
CA ASP A 69 5.65 19.55 -6.84
C ASP A 69 6.96 19.40 -7.64
N VAL A 70 8.05 18.99 -6.99
CA VAL A 70 9.32 18.70 -7.67
C VAL A 70 9.16 17.52 -8.64
N LEU A 71 8.52 16.43 -8.21
CA LEU A 71 8.27 15.25 -9.05
C LEU A 71 7.35 15.59 -10.25
N GLN A 72 6.33 16.42 -10.03
CA GLN A 72 5.44 16.88 -11.10
C GLN A 72 6.14 17.84 -12.06
N SER A 73 7.00 18.72 -11.56
CA SER A 73 7.81 19.61 -12.39
C SER A 73 8.75 18.81 -13.29
N TYR A 74 9.42 17.79 -12.74
CA TYR A 74 10.23 16.86 -13.53
C TYR A 74 9.39 16.19 -14.64
N ARG A 75 8.17 15.74 -14.34
CA ARG A 75 7.27 15.17 -15.36
C ARG A 75 6.90 16.15 -16.45
N ARG A 76 6.61 17.41 -16.10
CA ARG A 76 6.28 18.45 -17.08
C ARG A 76 7.46 18.71 -18.03
N GLU A 77 8.68 18.67 -17.52
CA GLU A 77 9.91 18.92 -18.29
C GLU A 77 10.33 17.73 -19.16
N HIS A 78 10.31 16.51 -18.61
CA HIS A 78 10.86 15.32 -19.26
C HIS A 78 9.81 14.39 -19.89
N GLY A 79 8.52 14.68 -19.72
CA GLY A 79 7.41 13.86 -20.21
C GLY A 79 7.18 12.56 -19.44
N ARG A 80 7.93 12.30 -18.37
CA ARG A 80 7.81 11.12 -17.50
C ARG A 80 8.15 11.48 -16.05
N PHE A 81 7.63 10.72 -15.09
CA PHE A 81 8.13 10.82 -13.73
C PHE A 81 9.59 10.32 -13.62
N PRO A 82 10.33 10.81 -12.62
CA PRO A 82 11.68 10.32 -12.36
C PRO A 82 11.60 8.89 -11.78
N ALA A 83 12.60 8.07 -12.08
CA ALA A 83 12.76 6.73 -11.53
C ALA A 83 13.15 6.76 -10.05
N THR A 84 13.84 7.81 -9.63
CA THR A 84 14.36 7.99 -8.26
C THR A 84 14.28 9.46 -7.85
N PHE A 85 14.32 9.75 -6.55
CA PHE A 85 14.43 11.14 -6.07
C PHE A 85 15.67 11.87 -6.59
N ALA A 86 16.81 11.18 -6.65
CA ALA A 86 18.08 11.75 -7.11
C ALA A 86 18.01 12.23 -8.57
N GLU A 87 17.24 11.55 -9.42
CA GLU A 87 17.02 11.96 -10.81
C GLU A 87 16.25 13.29 -10.90
N ALA A 88 15.39 13.58 -9.92
CA ALA A 88 14.69 14.85 -9.78
C ALA A 88 15.51 15.94 -9.05
N GLY A 89 16.77 15.66 -8.71
CA GLY A 89 17.64 16.56 -7.96
C GLY A 89 17.40 16.59 -6.45
N LEU A 90 16.50 15.74 -5.92
CA LEU A 90 16.20 15.65 -4.49
C LEU A 90 17.28 14.83 -3.76
N GLN A 91 17.76 15.36 -2.63
CA GLN A 91 18.77 14.72 -1.79
C GLN A 91 18.11 13.90 -0.67
N PRO A 92 18.84 12.94 -0.06
CA PRO A 92 18.32 12.16 1.06
C PRO A 92 17.85 12.98 2.27
N MET A 93 18.43 14.17 2.47
CA MET A 93 18.02 15.07 3.56
C MET A 93 16.64 15.69 3.32
N ASP A 94 16.25 15.88 2.05
CA ASP A 94 14.95 16.46 1.68
C ASP A 94 13.80 15.46 1.90
N THR A 95 14.13 14.17 1.93
CA THR A 95 13.18 13.07 2.07
C THR A 95 13.14 12.47 3.47
N GLY A 96 14.02 12.89 4.39
CA GLY A 96 14.05 12.37 5.76
C GLY A 96 12.91 12.89 6.63
N THR A 97 12.31 12.01 7.44
CA THR A 97 11.35 12.36 8.51
C THR A 97 11.63 11.56 9.77
N ARG A 98 11.03 11.93 10.92
CA ARG A 98 11.11 11.13 12.16
C ARG A 98 10.41 9.77 12.06
N PHE A 99 9.60 9.57 11.02
CA PHE A 99 8.89 8.32 10.72
C PHE A 99 9.57 7.49 9.62
N GLY A 100 10.81 7.86 9.27
CA GLY A 100 11.56 7.27 8.16
C GLY A 100 11.55 8.16 6.91
N PRO A 101 12.31 7.79 5.87
CA PRO A 101 12.38 8.58 4.66
C PRO A 101 11.08 8.42 3.84
N TRP A 102 10.72 9.46 3.11
CA TRP A 102 9.80 9.36 1.99
C TRP A 102 10.33 8.32 1.00
N ARG A 103 9.43 7.51 0.46
CA ARG A 103 9.71 6.49 -0.56
C ARG A 103 8.95 6.85 -1.82
N TRP A 104 9.67 6.88 -2.94
CA TRP A 104 9.09 6.97 -4.27
C TRP A 104 9.03 5.57 -4.85
N ARG A 105 7.81 5.07 -5.08
CA ARG A 105 7.58 3.73 -5.59
C ARG A 105 6.97 3.78 -6.98
N ILE A 106 7.62 3.05 -7.87
CA ILE A 106 7.12 2.73 -9.20
C ILE A 106 6.82 1.24 -9.16
N PRO A 107 5.55 0.82 -9.04
CA PRO A 107 5.22 -0.59 -9.09
C PRO A 107 5.63 -1.16 -10.46
N THR A 108 5.98 -2.44 -10.48
CA THR A 108 6.58 -3.11 -11.65
C THR A 108 5.69 -3.08 -12.90
N ASP A 109 4.38 -2.96 -12.70
CA ASP A 109 3.38 -2.81 -13.74
C ASP A 109 3.22 -1.36 -14.24
N MET A 110 3.99 -0.42 -13.67
CA MET A 110 3.91 1.03 -13.89
C MET A 110 2.48 1.58 -13.74
N SER A 111 1.61 0.88 -13.01
CA SER A 111 0.18 1.18 -13.02
C SER A 111 -0.17 2.43 -12.22
N THR A 112 0.61 2.77 -11.20
CA THR A 112 0.38 3.94 -10.36
C THR A 112 1.66 4.34 -9.62
N TYR A 113 2.14 5.57 -9.85
CA TYR A 113 3.25 6.11 -9.06
C TYR A 113 2.76 6.47 -7.66
N VAL A 114 3.54 6.12 -6.64
CA VAL A 114 3.18 6.32 -5.23
C VAL A 114 4.32 7.03 -4.49
N LEU A 115 3.97 8.12 -3.81
CA LEU A 115 4.84 8.78 -2.83
C LEU A 115 4.32 8.42 -1.44
N GLU A 116 5.14 7.79 -0.60
CA GLU A 116 4.70 7.30 0.71
C GLU A 116 5.70 7.58 1.82
N VAL A 117 5.22 7.68 3.06
CA VAL A 117 6.03 7.79 4.28
C VAL A 117 5.35 7.06 5.42
N GLY A 118 6.16 6.51 6.32
CA GLY A 118 5.70 5.69 7.43
C GLY A 118 5.96 4.20 7.23
N ASP A 119 5.73 3.46 8.31
CA ASP A 119 5.95 2.03 8.40
C ASP A 119 4.92 1.49 9.38
N TYR A 120 3.95 0.72 8.88
CA TYR A 120 2.87 0.17 9.70
C TYR A 120 3.41 -0.73 10.84
N GLY A 121 4.53 -1.43 10.61
CA GLY A 121 5.15 -2.27 11.62
C GLY A 121 5.88 -1.51 12.73
N ARG A 122 6.15 -0.22 12.53
CA ARG A 122 6.90 0.62 13.50
C ARG A 122 6.06 1.77 14.03
N SER A 123 5.49 2.55 13.13
CA SER A 123 4.75 3.79 13.42
C SER A 123 3.24 3.58 13.43
N GLN A 124 2.73 2.38 13.09
CA GLN A 124 1.29 2.07 13.00
C GLN A 124 0.52 2.98 12.03
N PHE A 125 1.21 3.59 11.06
CA PHE A 125 0.56 4.32 9.99
C PHE A 125 1.41 4.30 8.72
N THR A 126 0.76 4.58 7.60
CA THR A 126 1.43 4.95 6.35
C THR A 126 0.60 6.02 5.64
N ILE A 127 1.24 7.12 5.27
CA ILE A 127 0.65 8.14 4.41
C ILE A 127 1.15 7.91 3.00
N HIS A 128 0.26 7.98 2.02
CA HIS A 128 0.66 7.90 0.63
C HIS A 128 -0.18 8.80 -0.28
N TRP A 129 0.46 9.34 -1.31
CA TRP A 129 -0.18 9.97 -2.45
C TRP A 129 -0.11 9.03 -3.64
N SER A 130 -1.20 8.96 -4.40
CA SER A 130 -1.34 8.10 -5.58
C SER A 130 -1.59 8.93 -6.82
N GLU A 131 -0.81 8.66 -7.88
CA GLU A 131 -0.98 9.30 -9.18
C GLU A 131 -2.33 8.98 -9.83
N ARG A 132 -2.87 7.80 -9.54
CA ARG A 132 -4.13 7.34 -10.12
C ARG A 132 -5.33 8.11 -9.56
N THR A 133 -5.33 8.38 -8.26
CA THR A 133 -6.42 9.10 -7.59
C THR A 133 -6.16 10.59 -7.44
N GLN A 134 -4.91 11.03 -7.66
CA GLN A 134 -4.46 12.40 -7.39
C GLN A 134 -4.78 12.83 -5.95
N ALA A 135 -4.76 11.88 -5.01
CA ALA A 135 -5.20 12.11 -3.64
C ALA A 135 -4.26 11.46 -2.62
N TRP A 136 -4.20 12.09 -1.45
CA TRP A 136 -3.57 11.53 -0.25
C TRP A 136 -4.48 10.52 0.42
N SER A 137 -3.88 9.52 1.06
CA SER A 137 -4.56 8.50 1.85
C SER A 137 -3.71 8.17 3.07
N LEU A 138 -4.38 7.97 4.19
CA LEU A 138 -3.79 7.58 5.47
C LEU A 138 -4.30 6.18 5.81
N ASP A 139 -3.37 5.25 6.00
CA ASP A 139 -3.62 3.90 6.48
C ASP A 139 -3.12 3.81 7.94
N MET A 140 -3.92 3.23 8.84
CA MET A 140 -3.68 3.15 10.29
C MET A 140 -4.08 1.80 10.87
#